data_AF-A0AAE2LIF3-F1
#
_entry.id   AF-A0AAE2LIF3-F1
#
_cell.length_a   1.000
_cell.length_b   1.000
_cell.length_c   1.000
_cell.angle_alpha   90.00
_cell.angle_beta   90.00
_cell.angle_gamma   90.00
#
_symmetry.space_group_name_H-M   'P 1'
#
loop_
_entity.id
_entity.type
_entity.pdbx_description
1 polymer ?
#
loop_
_entity_poly.entity_id
_entity_poly.type
_entity_poly.pdbx_seq_one_letter_code
_entity_poly.pdbx_strand_id
1 'polypeptide(L)'
;MNVQSGTPVIVDPAAVHAVAANQSGAAEAVRARTAAERSGTSTLVPTFGLIGVEFLAALERLGAARADRLDALASRHASAADCASTARTAYQCCDGTNAEAVAGVPA
;
A
#
# COMPACT_ATOMS: atom_id res chain seq x y z
N MET A 1 -36.82 -19.60 -7.21
CA MET A 1 -36.12 -18.41 -7.71
C MET A 1 -35.91 -17.48 -6.53
N ASN A 2 -34.72 -17.45 -5.95
CA ASN A 2 -34.43 -16.59 -4.80
C ASN A 2 -34.01 -15.22 -5.35
N VAL A 3 -34.90 -14.25 -5.22
CA VAL A 3 -34.61 -12.86 -5.54
C VAL A 3 -33.59 -12.37 -4.51
N GLN A 4 -32.33 -12.25 -4.92
CA GLN A 4 -31.32 -11.57 -4.11
C GLN A 4 -31.75 -10.11 -3.99
N SER A 5 -32.32 -9.75 -2.83
CA SER A 5 -32.62 -8.37 -2.48
C SER A 5 -31.32 -7.67 -2.07
N GLY A 6 -30.41 -7.50 -3.03
CA GLY A 6 -29.16 -6.78 -2.82
C GLY A 6 -29.40 -5.28 -2.95
N THR A 7 -28.98 -4.50 -1.96
CA THR A 7 -28.91 -3.04 -2.08
C THR A 7 -28.00 -2.71 -3.27
N PRO A 8 -28.42 -1.85 -4.22
CA PRO A 8 -27.59 -1.48 -5.35
C PRO A 8 -26.32 -0.79 -4.84
N VAL A 9 -25.16 -1.35 -5.21
CA VAL A 9 -23.84 -0.77 -4.91
C VAL A 9 -23.41 0.03 -6.12
N ILE A 10 -23.30 1.34 -5.97
CA ILE A 10 -22.74 2.23 -6.99
C ILE A 10 -21.29 2.49 -6.62
N VAL A 11 -20.37 2.19 -7.54
CA VAL A 11 -18.93 2.42 -7.34
C VAL A 11 -18.48 3.54 -8.26
N ASP A 12 -17.83 4.56 -7.70
CA ASP A 12 -17.14 5.58 -8.48
C ASP A 12 -15.73 5.08 -8.85
N PRO A 13 -15.45 4.76 -10.13
CA PRO A 13 -14.15 4.28 -10.56
C PRO A 13 -13.03 5.32 -10.39
N ALA A 14 -13.36 6.62 -10.41
CA ALA A 14 -12.38 7.68 -10.19
C ALA A 14 -11.96 7.73 -8.71
N ALA A 15 -12.90 7.58 -7.78
CA ALA A 15 -12.62 7.49 -6.35
C ALA A 15 -11.74 6.27 -6.02
N VAL A 16 -12.04 5.09 -6.60
CA VAL A 16 -11.22 3.87 -6.37
C VAL A 16 -9.80 4.04 -6.94
N HIS A 17 -9.66 4.67 -8.10
CA HIS A 17 -8.35 5.00 -8.67
C HIS A 17 -7.57 5.97 -7.78
N ALA A 18 -8.21 7.01 -7.24
CA ALA A 18 -7.57 7.96 -6.33
C ALA A 18 -7.08 7.26 -5.05
N VAL A 19 -7.86 6.32 -4.49
CA VAL A 19 -7.42 5.50 -3.36
C VAL A 19 -6.18 4.68 -3.74
N ALA A 20 -6.20 3.97 -4.87
CA ALA A 20 -5.06 3.18 -5.31
C ALA A 20 -3.79 4.03 -5.48
N ALA A 21 -3.91 5.19 -6.13
CA ALA A 21 -2.81 6.14 -6.31
C ALA A 21 -2.25 6.64 -4.97
N ASN A 22 -3.13 7.02 -4.03
CA ASN A 22 -2.73 7.48 -2.70
C ASN A 22 -1.98 6.39 -1.91
N GLN A 23 -2.44 5.14 -1.99
CA GLN A 23 -1.78 4.01 -1.33
C GLN A 23 -0.41 3.72 -1.96
N SER A 24 -0.28 3.78 -3.28
CA SER A 24 1.02 3.65 -3.96
C SER A 24 1.99 4.76 -3.54
N GLY A 25 1.54 6.01 -3.54
CA GLY A 25 2.36 7.15 -3.11
C GLY A 25 2.80 7.05 -1.65
N ALA A 26 1.91 6.58 -0.76
CA ALA A 26 2.26 6.31 0.63
C ALA A 26 3.34 5.21 0.76
N ALA A 27 3.23 4.12 -0.01
CA ALA A 27 4.24 3.07 -0.04
C ALA A 27 5.61 3.61 -0.48
N GLU A 28 5.66 4.42 -1.54
CA GLU A 28 6.89 5.06 -2.03
C GLU A 28 7.50 6.00 -0.99
N ALA A 29 6.70 6.84 -0.35
CA ALA A 29 7.16 7.75 0.70
C ALA A 29 7.79 6.99 1.88
N VAL A 30 7.17 5.89 2.32
CA VAL A 30 7.69 5.05 3.39
C VAL A 30 9.01 4.38 2.99
N ARG A 31 9.12 3.87 1.76
CA ARG A 31 10.38 3.28 1.25
C ARG A 31 11.51 4.32 1.17
N ALA A 32 11.22 5.51 0.63
CA ALA A 32 12.19 6.59 0.54
C ALA A 32 12.70 7.00 1.93
N ARG A 33 11.79 7.10 2.91
CA ARG A 33 12.15 7.40 4.30
C ARG A 33 13.01 6.29 4.92
N THR A 34 12.66 5.04 4.67
CA THR A 34 13.41 3.87 5.17
C THR A 34 14.83 3.84 4.61
N ALA A 35 14.99 4.11 3.32
CA ALA A 35 16.30 4.21 2.67
C ALA A 35 17.15 5.34 3.27
N ALA A 36 16.55 6.51 3.53
CA ALA A 36 17.25 7.62 4.18
C ALA A 36 17.72 7.27 5.60
N GLU A 37 16.89 6.58 6.39
CA GLU A 37 17.23 6.19 7.77
C GLU A 37 18.29 5.08 7.87
N ARG A 38 18.52 4.29 6.81
CA ARG A 38 19.61 3.29 6.76
C ARG A 38 21.01 3.91 6.62
N SER A 39 21.10 5.23 6.47
CA SER A 39 22.37 5.96 6.34
C SER A 39 23.14 6.02 7.68
N GLY A 40 23.72 4.88 8.06
CA GLY A 40 24.99 4.70 8.76
C GLY A 40 25.15 5.24 10.19
N THR A 41 24.97 4.34 11.18
CA THR A 41 25.60 4.42 12.51
C THR A 41 27.13 4.53 12.46
N SER A 42 27.74 4.18 11.33
CA SER A 42 29.18 4.35 11.07
C SER A 42 29.65 5.80 11.24
N THR A 43 28.78 6.78 11.00
CA THR A 43 29.06 8.21 11.22
C THR A 43 29.21 8.57 12.70
N LEU A 44 28.68 7.74 13.60
CA LEU A 44 28.71 7.91 15.05
C LEU A 44 29.93 7.23 15.70
N VAL A 45 30.66 6.40 14.94
CA VAL A 45 31.86 5.68 15.42
C VAL A 45 32.94 6.62 15.98
N PRO A 46 33.26 7.78 15.37
CA PRO A 46 34.24 8.70 15.93
C PRO A 46 33.82 9.30 17.28
N THR A 47 32.51 9.40 17.54
CA THR A 47 31.95 9.99 18.77
C THR A 47 31.89 8.97 19.91
N PHE A 48 31.46 7.75 19.62
CA PHE A 48 31.25 6.73 20.65
C PHE A 48 32.50 5.85 20.89
N GLY A 49 33.41 5.79 19.91
CA GLY A 49 34.67 5.06 20.01
C GLY A 49 34.49 3.58 20.39
N LEU A 50 35.57 2.97 20.90
CA LEU A 50 35.57 1.57 21.35
C LEU A 50 34.71 1.31 22.60
N ILE A 51 34.44 2.34 23.41
CA ILE A 51 33.66 2.19 24.65
C ILE A 51 32.17 2.07 24.34
N GLY A 52 31.69 2.74 23.28
CA GLY A 52 30.29 2.71 22.88
C GLY A 52 29.92 1.63 21.87
N VAL A 53 30.76 0.61 21.66
CA VAL A 53 30.51 -0.45 20.66
C VAL A 53 29.19 -1.19 20.89
N GLU A 54 28.86 -1.51 22.14
CA GLU A 54 27.60 -2.17 22.49
C GLU A 54 26.39 -1.26 22.24
N PHE A 55 26.55 0.05 22.46
CA PHE A 55 25.53 1.04 22.14
C PHE A 55 25.31 1.13 20.63
N LEU A 56 26.38 1.19 19.84
CA LEU A 56 26.30 1.22 18.38
C LEU A 56 25.67 -0.06 17.83
N ALA A 57 26.02 -1.23 18.38
CA ALA A 57 25.42 -2.51 18.01
C ALA A 57 23.94 -2.61 18.41
N ALA A 58 23.53 -2.04 19.55
CA ALA A 58 22.13 -1.93 19.93
C ALA A 58 21.36 -0.98 19.00
N LEU A 59 21.97 0.15 18.63
CA LEU A 59 21.39 1.14 17.72
C LEU A 59 21.20 0.57 16.31
N GLU A 60 22.17 -0.21 15.80
CA GLU A 60 22.06 -0.91 14.52
C GLU A 60 20.92 -1.93 14.52
N ARG A 61 20.82 -2.75 15.57
CA ARG A 61 19.71 -3.70 15.72
C ARG A 61 18.35 -2.99 15.78
N LEU A 62 18.26 -1.87 16.50
CA LEU A 62 17.03 -1.08 16.55
C LEU A 62 16.70 -0.45 15.19
N GLY A 63 17.71 0.06 14.48
CA GLY A 63 17.58 0.60 13.13
C GLY A 63 17.09 -0.45 12.13
N ALA A 64 17.67 -1.66 12.17
CA ALA A 64 17.22 -2.79 11.36
C ALA A 64 15.77 -3.18 11.66
N ALA A 65 15.42 -3.37 12.93
CA ALA A 65 14.05 -3.71 13.33
C ALA A 65 13.03 -2.63 12.95
N ARG A 66 13.43 -1.35 12.98
CA ARG A 66 12.60 -0.25 12.51
C ARG A 66 12.43 -0.28 10.99
N ALA A 67 13.50 -0.53 10.25
CA ALA A 67 13.46 -0.63 8.80
C ALA A 67 12.53 -1.77 8.35
N ASP A 68 12.59 -2.94 8.99
CA ASP A 68 11.71 -4.07 8.70
C ASP A 68 10.23 -3.72 8.90
N ARG A 69 9.91 -2.96 9.96
CA ARG A 69 8.54 -2.50 10.21
C ARG A 69 8.06 -1.50 9.16
N LEU A 70 8.93 -0.62 8.69
CA LEU A 70 8.60 0.34 7.63
C LEU A 70 8.43 -0.36 6.27
N ASP A 71 9.27 -1.34 5.97
CA ASP A 71 9.13 -2.16 4.75
C ASP A 71 7.81 -2.94 4.77
N ALA A 72 7.44 -3.51 5.92
CA ALA A 72 6.13 -4.16 6.09
C ALA A 72 4.97 -3.18 5.92
N LEU A 73 5.09 -1.94 6.42
CA LEU A 73 4.08 -0.90 6.23
C LEU A 73 3.95 -0.51 4.74
N ALA A 74 5.07 -0.31 4.04
CA ALA A 74 5.07 -0.04 2.61
C ALA A 74 4.43 -1.18 1.80
N SER A 75 4.69 -2.44 2.19
CA SER A 75 4.06 -3.61 1.57
C SER A 75 2.55 -3.63 1.76
N ARG A 76 2.04 -3.27 2.94
CA ARG A 76 0.60 -3.16 3.20
C ARG A 76 -0.07 -2.09 2.34
N HIS A 77 0.56 -0.92 2.20
CA HIS A 77 0.07 0.15 1.33
C HIS A 77 0.05 -0.31 -0.15
N ALA A 78 1.11 -0.95 -0.63
CA ALA A 78 1.14 -1.51 -1.98
C ALA A 78 0.03 -2.56 -2.21
N SER A 79 -0.16 -3.48 -1.27
CA SER A 79 -1.25 -4.47 -1.33
C SER A 79 -2.63 -3.82 -1.37
N ALA A 80 -2.85 -2.74 -0.59
CA ALA A 80 -4.11 -2.01 -0.64
C ALA A 80 -4.34 -1.34 -2.01
N ALA A 81 -3.28 -0.82 -2.64
CA ALA A 81 -3.34 -0.27 -3.99
C ALA A 81 -3.72 -1.34 -5.03
N ASP A 82 -3.12 -2.53 -4.93
CA ASP A 82 -3.40 -3.66 -5.82
C ASP A 82 -4.84 -4.15 -5.66
N CYS A 83 -5.32 -4.29 -4.42
CA CYS A 83 -6.71 -4.67 -4.14
C CYS A 83 -7.70 -3.63 -4.69
N ALA A 84 -7.45 -2.34 -4.49
CA ALA A 84 -8.30 -1.28 -5.01
C ALA A 84 -8.32 -1.28 -6.56
N SER A 85 -7.17 -1.45 -7.19
CA SER A 85 -7.06 -1.53 -8.66
C SER A 85 -7.80 -2.75 -9.21
N THR A 86 -7.66 -3.90 -8.56
CA THR A 86 -8.37 -5.15 -8.92
C THR A 86 -9.88 -4.98 -8.78
N ALA A 87 -10.34 -4.38 -7.67
CA ALA A 87 -11.75 -4.10 -7.46
C ALA A 87 -12.32 -3.17 -8.53
N ARG A 88 -11.59 -2.11 -8.91
CA ARG A 88 -12.00 -1.20 -10.00
C ARG A 88 -12.22 -1.97 -11.30
N THR A 89 -11.27 -2.81 -11.69
CA THR A 89 -11.37 -3.61 -12.92
C THR A 89 -12.58 -4.56 -12.88
N ALA A 90 -12.83 -5.19 -11.72
CA ALA A 90 -13.99 -6.06 -11.55
C ALA A 90 -15.31 -5.29 -11.71
N TYR A 91 -15.45 -4.13 -11.05
CA TYR A 91 -16.66 -3.31 -11.17
C TYR A 91 -16.89 -2.81 -12.60
N GLN A 92 -15.85 -2.32 -13.28
CA GLN A 92 -15.95 -1.88 -14.67
C GLN A 92 -16.37 -3.02 -15.62
N CYS A 93 -15.85 -4.23 -15.41
CA CYS A 93 -16.21 -5.39 -16.21
C CYS A 93 -17.68 -5.78 -15.99
N CYS A 94 -18.13 -5.85 -14.73
CA CYS A 94 -19.52 -6.15 -14.40
C CYS A 94 -20.49 -5.10 -14.96
N ASP A 95 -20.16 -3.81 -14.83
CA ASP A 95 -20.98 -2.73 -15.38
C ASP A 95 -21.09 -2.80 -16.90
N GLY A 96 -19.98 -3.11 -17.59
CA GLY A 96 -19.97 -3.32 -19.04
C GLY A 96 -20.87 -4.48 -19.47
N THR A 97 -20.70 -5.67 -18.84
CA THR A 97 -21.54 -6.84 -19.13
C THR A 97 -23.02 -6.59 -18.83
N ASN A 98 -23.33 -5.90 -17.73
CA ASN A 98 -24.71 -5.55 -17.39
C ASN A 98 -25.30 -4.55 -18.38
N ALA A 99 -24.53 -3.55 -18.83
CA ALA A 99 -24.98 -2.57 -19.82
C ALA A 99 -25.27 -3.24 -21.18
N GLU A 100 -24.42 -4.16 -21.63
CA GLU A 100 -24.65 -4.95 -22.84
C GLU A 100 -25.92 -5.81 -22.74
N ALA A 101 -26.14 -6.45 -21.58
CA ALA A 101 -27.31 -7.28 -21.34
C ALA A 101 -28.61 -6.46 -21.37
N VAL A 102 -28.62 -5.25 -20.80
CA VAL A 102 -29.79 -4.35 -20.81
C VAL A 102 -30.04 -3.77 -22.20
N ALA A 103 -29.00 -3.41 -22.95
CA ALA A 103 -29.13 -2.88 -24.31
C ALA A 103 -29.74 -3.90 -25.30
N GLY A 104 -29.60 -5.20 -25.02
CA GLY A 104 -30.19 -6.29 -25.81
C GLY A 104 -31.67 -6.58 -25.53
N VAL A 105 -32.29 -5.92 -24.54
CA VAL A 105 -33.71 -6.08 -24.21
C VAL A 105 -34.52 -5.01 -24.95
N PRO A 106 -35.35 -5.36 -25.96
CA PRO A 106 -36.25 -4.40 -26.58
C PRO A 106 -37.29 -3.91 -25.57
N ALA A 107 -37.65 -2.62 -25.68
CA ALA A 107 -38.57 -1.91 -24.79
C ALA A 107 -39.96 -2.54 -24.68
#